data_AF-X1RFX7-F1
#
_entry.id   AF-X1RFX7-F1
#
_cell.length_a   1.000
_cell.length_b   1.000
_cell.length_c   1.000
_cell.angle_alpha   90.00
_cell.angle_beta   90.00
_cell.angle_gamma   90.00
#
_symmetry.space_group_name_H-M   'P 1'
#
loop_
_entity.id
_entity.type
_entity.pdbx_description
1 polymer ?
#
loop_
_entity_poly.entity_id
_entity_poly.type
_entity_poly.pdbx_seq_one_letter_code
_entity_poly.pdbx_strand_id
1 'polypeptide(L)' 'VSFGKMNKMKSPVDMLKWIKDITVSKKAWEGLSPDEKKGKYAIGEFLNKDKPDYTELYEEVIKKAQEMGGNK' A
#
# COMPACT_ATOMS: atom_id res chain seq x y z
N VAL A 1 10.52 -14.31 17.54
CA VAL A 1 9.30 -13.48 17.28
C VAL A 1 8.13 -14.09 18.06
N SER A 2 7.50 -13.36 18.96
CA SER A 2 6.35 -13.86 19.74
C SER A 2 5.05 -13.30 19.15
N PHE A 3 4.29 -14.16 18.48
CA PHE A 3 2.96 -13.81 17.96
C PHE A 3 1.93 -13.88 19.09
N GLY A 4 1.04 -12.89 19.20
CA GLY A 4 -0.06 -12.86 20.17
C GLY A 4 0.26 -12.21 21.52
N LYS A 5 1.34 -12.59 22.21
CA LYS A 5 1.66 -12.08 23.58
C LYS A 5 1.75 -10.56 23.65
N MET A 6 2.41 -9.93 22.66
CA MET A 6 2.52 -8.47 22.57
C MET A 6 1.20 -7.78 22.23
N ASN A 7 0.31 -8.48 21.53
CA ASN A 7 -1.02 -8.00 21.13
C ASN A 7 -2.11 -8.36 22.16
N LYS A 8 -1.73 -8.81 23.36
CA LYS A 8 -2.63 -9.28 24.43
C LYS A 8 -3.58 -10.42 23.99
N MET A 9 -3.16 -11.22 23.02
CA MET A 9 -3.92 -12.37 22.51
C MET A 9 -3.33 -13.67 23.04
N LYS A 10 -4.21 -14.60 23.44
CA LYS A 10 -3.86 -15.86 24.11
C LYS A 10 -3.00 -16.77 23.23
N SER A 11 -3.28 -16.84 21.92
CA SER A 11 -2.52 -17.66 21.00
C SER A 11 -2.23 -16.96 19.67
N PRO A 12 -1.17 -17.36 18.96
CA PRO A 12 -0.92 -16.94 17.58
C PRO A 12 -2.09 -17.24 16.64
N VAL A 13 -2.80 -18.35 16.86
CA VAL A 13 -3.97 -18.75 16.06
C VAL A 13 -5.11 -17.76 16.25
N ASP A 14 -5.39 -17.36 17.49
CA ASP A 14 -6.43 -16.37 17.80
C ASP A 14 -6.11 -15.01 17.17
N MET A 15 -4.82 -14.64 17.15
CA MET A 15 -4.37 -13.43 16.49
C MET A 15 -4.58 -13.48 14.97
N LEU A 16 -4.25 -14.59 14.31
CA LEU A 16 -4.47 -14.75 12.87
C LEU A 16 -5.97 -14.74 12.52
N LYS A 17 -6.81 -15.35 13.35
CA LYS A 17 -8.27 -15.29 13.20
C LYS A 17 -8.77 -13.85 13.36
N TRP A 18 -8.33 -13.15 14.40
CA TRP A 18 -8.69 -11.74 14.60
C TRP A 18 -8.30 -10.88 13.41
N ILE A 19 -7.07 -11.01 12.87
CA ILE A 19 -6.63 -10.29 11.67
C ILE A 19 -7.55 -10.59 10.49
N LYS A 20 -7.89 -11.87 10.28
CA LYS A 20 -8.81 -12.28 9.20
C LYS A 20 -10.20 -11.65 9.36
N ASP A 21 -10.70 -11.55 10.59
CA ASP A 21 -12.04 -11.03 10.88
C ASP A 21 -12.13 -9.50 10.74
N ILE A 22 -11.05 -8.78 11.08
CA ILE A 22 -11.00 -7.32 10.95
C ILE A 22 -10.53 -6.83 9.58
N THR A 23 -10.14 -7.71 8.66
CA THR A 23 -9.66 -7.30 7.32
C THR A 23 -10.59 -7.78 6.22
N VAL A 24 -10.65 -7.02 5.13
CA VAL A 24 -11.46 -7.36 3.96
C VAL A 24 -10.77 -6.84 2.70
N SER A 25 -10.84 -7.60 1.60
CA SER A 25 -10.20 -7.18 0.35
C SER A 25 -10.81 -5.87 -0.16
N LYS A 26 -10.02 -5.05 -0.85
CA LYS A 26 -10.49 -3.78 -1.44
C LYS A 26 -11.76 -3.97 -2.29
N LYS A 27 -11.82 -5.02 -3.13
CA LYS A 27 -13.00 -5.35 -3.94
C LYS A 27 -14.25 -5.59 -3.09
N ALA A 28 -14.12 -6.32 -1.99
CA ALA A 28 -15.25 -6.56 -1.09
C ALA A 28 -15.60 -5.30 -0.29
N TRP A 29 -14.60 -4.53 0.14
CA TRP A 29 -14.79 -3.24 0.83
C TRP A 29 -15.62 -2.24 0.03
N GLU A 30 -15.42 -2.17 -1.28
CA GLU A 30 -16.18 -1.28 -2.18
C GLU A 30 -17.68 -1.59 -2.17
N GLY A 31 -18.06 -2.86 -1.98
CA GLY A 31 -19.45 -3.31 -1.90
C GLY A 31 -20.10 -3.22 -0.51
N LEU A 32 -19.35 -2.90 0.55
CA LEU A 32 -19.89 -2.82 1.91
C LEU A 32 -20.58 -1.48 2.19
N SER A 33 -21.68 -1.55 2.95
CA SER A 33 -22.32 -0.37 3.54
C SER A 33 -21.42 0.32 4.59
N PRO A 34 -21.69 1.59 4.95
CA PRO A 34 -20.92 2.29 5.98
C PRO A 34 -20.90 1.56 7.34
N ASP A 35 -22.02 0.94 7.72
CA ASP A 35 -22.13 0.19 8.97
C ASP A 35 -21.29 -1.09 8.94
N GLU A 36 -21.27 -1.80 7.81
CA GLU A 36 -20.46 -3.02 7.65
C GLU A 36 -18.96 -2.75 7.56
N LYS A 37 -18.57 -1.52 7.18
CA LYS A 37 -17.18 -1.06 7.18
C LYS A 37 -16.66 -0.77 8.58
N LYS A 38 -17.56 -0.48 9.54
CA LYS A 38 -17.16 -0.14 10.91
C LYS A 38 -16.41 -1.30 11.56
N GLY A 39 -15.19 -1.04 12.03
CA GLY A 39 -14.35 -2.05 12.67
C GLY A 39 -13.64 -3.01 11.72
N LYS A 40 -13.74 -2.81 10.40
CA LYS A 40 -12.97 -3.54 9.38
C LYS A 40 -11.93 -2.63 8.72
N TYR A 41 -10.93 -3.25 8.10
CA TYR A 41 -9.86 -2.59 7.36
C TYR A 41 -9.76 -3.17 5.94
N ALA A 42 -9.72 -2.30 4.94
CA ALA A 42 -9.47 -2.70 3.57
C ALA A 42 -8.00 -3.13 3.40
N ILE A 43 -7.78 -4.28 2.77
CA ILE A 43 -6.46 -4.80 2.40
C ILE A 43 -6.34 -4.96 0.89
N GLY A 44 -5.13 -4.76 0.37
CA GLY A 44 -4.82 -4.79 -1.06
C GLY A 44 -4.10 -3.52 -1.51
N GLU A 45 -4.27 -3.14 -2.77
CA GLU A 45 -3.63 -1.95 -3.34
C GLU A 45 -4.28 -0.66 -2.81
N PHE A 46 -3.56 0.02 -1.91
CA PHE A 46 -4.02 1.29 -1.34
C PHE A 46 -4.03 2.40 -2.39
N LEU A 47 -2.94 2.53 -3.16
CA LEU A 47 -2.75 3.60 -4.12
C LEU A 47 -1.89 3.11 -5.29
N ASN A 48 -2.39 3.32 -6.50
CA ASN A 48 -1.63 3.14 -7.73
C ASN A 48 -1.54 4.51 -8.41
N LYS A 49 -0.33 5.05 -8.47
CA LYS A 49 -0.06 6.32 -9.16
C LYS A 49 1.10 6.08 -10.10
N ASP A 50 0.80 6.25 -11.37
CA ASP A 50 1.84 6.31 -12.39
C ASP A 50 2.62 7.62 -12.19
N LYS A 51 3.91 7.47 -11.93
CA LYS A 51 4.85 8.57 -11.71
C LYS A 51 6.19 8.14 -12.26
N PRO A 52 6.92 9.06 -12.91
CA PRO A 52 8.22 8.72 -13.43
C PRO A 52 9.16 8.33 -12.29
N ASP A 53 9.97 7.32 -12.54
CA ASP A 53 11.02 6.90 -11.61
C ASP A 53 12.19 7.90 -11.64
N TYR A 54 13.14 7.70 -10.72
CA TYR A 54 14.29 8.57 -10.63
C TYR A 54 15.13 8.61 -11.91
N THR A 55 15.26 7.49 -12.61
CA THR A 55 16.09 7.35 -13.81
C THR A 55 15.42 8.04 -14.98
N GLU A 56 14.11 7.88 -15.16
CA GLU A 56 13.33 8.60 -16.18
C GLU A 56 13.48 10.12 -16.01
N LEU A 57 13.35 10.60 -14.77
CA LEU A 57 13.58 12.02 -14.47
C LEU A 57 15.04 12.44 -14.68
N TYR A 58 16.00 11.57 -14.41
CA TYR A 58 17.42 11.85 -14.60
C TYR A 58 17.80 11.93 -16.07
N GLU A 59 17.26 11.05 -16.91
CA GLU A 59 17.42 11.10 -18.36
C GLU A 59 16.87 12.41 -18.94
N GLU A 60 15.72 12.89 -18.44
CA GLU A 60 15.21 14.20 -18.82
C GLU A 60 16.19 15.33 -18.48
N VAL A 61 16.84 15.28 -17.31
CA VAL A 61 17.84 16.28 -16.90
C VAL A 61 19.05 16.25 -17.85
N ILE A 62 19.57 15.06 -18.17
CA ILE A 62 20.69 14.89 -19.11
C ILE A 62 20.30 15.46 -20.48
N LYS A 63 19.12 15.09 -20.99
CA LYS A 63 18.63 15.55 -22.29
C LYS A 63 18.55 17.07 -22.34
N LYS A 64 17.95 17.70 -21.31
CA LYS A 64 17.87 19.17 -21.19
C LYS A 64 19.27 19.79 -21.18
N ALA A 65 20.22 19.21 -20.45
CA ALA A 65 21.60 19.71 -20.40
C ALA A 65 22.33 19.58 -21.74
N GLN A 66 22.14 18.46 -22.46
CA GLN A 66 22.72 18.25 -23.79
C GLN A 66 22.15 19.21 -24.83
N GLU A 67 20.84 19.48 -24.79
CA GLU A 67 20.20 20.47 -25.66
C GLU A 67 20.71 21.90 -25.40
N MET A 68 21.04 22.23 -24.16
CA MET A 68 21.61 23.55 -23.78
C MET A 68 23.12 23.68 -24.05
N GLY A 69 23.87 22.58 -24.00
CA GLY A 69 25.34 22.56 -24.13
C GLY A 69 25.88 22.10 -25.48
N GLY A 70 25.03 21.54 -26.35
CA GLY A 70 25.42 20.86 -27.59
C GLY A 70 24.69 21.36 -28.83
N ASN A 71 24.76 22.67 -29.09
CA ASN A 71 24.70 23.22 -30.44
C ASN A 71 25.31 24.64 -30.45
N LYS A 72 26.64 24.66 -30.38
CA LYS A 72 27.51 25.57 -31.14
C LYS A 72 28.61 24.72 -31.77
#